data_AF-W2SXX4-F1
#
_entry.id   AF-W2SXX4-F1
#
_cell.length_a   1.000
_cell.length_b   1.000
_cell.length_c   1.000
_cell.angle_alpha   90.00
_cell.angle_beta   90.00
_cell.angle_gamma   90.00
#
_symmetry.space_group_name_H-M   'P 1'
#
loop_
_entity.id
_entity.type
_entity.pdbx_description
1 polymer ?
#
loop_
_entity_poly.entity_id
_entity_poly.type
_entity_poly.pdbx_seq_one_letter_code
_entity_poly.pdbx_strand_id
1 'polypeptide(L)'
;ANSKQSPSEHQRDGGVALVINGDSLGFALDQRLERLFLEIATMCMAVICCRVTPLQKAQVVDLVKRNKKAVTLSIGDGANDVSMIKTAHIGVGISG
;
A
#
# COMPACT_ATOMS: atom_id res chain seq x y z
N ALA A 1 -13.41 43.90 -8.47
CA ALA A 1 -12.00 43.62 -8.09
C ALA A 1 -11.89 42.16 -7.74
N ASN A 2 -11.13 41.39 -8.50
CA ASN A 2 -10.98 39.95 -8.38
C ASN A 2 -9.79 39.64 -7.47
N SER A 3 -10.02 39.33 -6.19
CA SER A 3 -8.94 38.91 -5.29
C SER A 3 -8.67 37.42 -5.55
N LYS A 4 -7.65 37.14 -6.36
CA LYS A 4 -7.02 35.82 -6.44
C LYS A 4 -6.56 35.43 -5.04
N GLN A 5 -7.28 34.51 -4.39
CA GLN A 5 -6.75 33.77 -3.25
C GLN A 5 -5.69 32.82 -3.80
N SER A 6 -4.45 33.01 -3.35
CA SER A 6 -3.37 32.04 -3.52
C SER A 6 -3.81 30.69 -2.94
N PRO A 7 -3.42 29.54 -3.53
CA PRO A 7 -3.59 28.26 -2.86
C PRO A 7 -2.85 28.37 -1.53
N SER A 8 -3.55 28.15 -0.42
CA SER A 8 -2.94 28.08 0.89
C SER A 8 -1.79 27.08 0.84
N GLU A 9 -0.59 27.54 1.16
CA GLU A 9 0.54 26.66 1.47
C GLU A 9 0.04 25.71 2.55
N HIS A 10 -0.27 24.47 2.16
CA HIS A 10 -0.49 23.42 3.12
C HIS A 10 0.82 23.28 3.86
N GLN A 11 0.84 23.78 5.09
CA GLN A 11 1.85 23.51 6.08
C GLN A 11 1.97 21.98 6.09
N ARG A 12 3.03 21.46 5.46
CA ARG A 12 3.27 20.03 5.36
C ARG A 12 3.70 19.59 6.74
N ASP A 13 2.73 19.39 7.62
CA ASP A 13 2.96 18.61 8.82
C ASP A 13 3.59 17.30 8.32
N GLY A 14 4.80 17.00 8.78
CA GLY A 14 5.60 15.90 8.25
C GLY A 14 4.84 14.60 8.47
N GLY A 15 4.04 14.19 7.49
CA GLY A 15 3.04 13.16 7.72
C GLY A 15 3.66 11.82 8.09
N VAL A 16 2.83 10.96 8.65
CA VAL A 16 3.29 9.71 9.28
C VAL A 16 3.57 8.64 8.24
N ALA A 17 4.60 7.83 8.48
CA ALA A 17 4.88 6.61 7.72
C ALA A 17 4.77 5.37 8.62
N LEU A 18 4.24 4.27 8.07
CA LEU A 18 4.17 2.97 8.74
C LEU A 18 5.27 2.04 8.21
N VAL A 19 6.06 1.46 9.12
CA VAL A 19 7.02 0.39 8.80
C VAL A 19 6.58 -0.87 9.53
N ILE A 20 6.42 -1.98 8.79
CA ILE A 20 5.96 -3.27 9.35
C ILE A 20 6.78 -4.42 8.77
N ASN A 21 7.26 -5.32 9.62
CA ASN A 21 8.00 -6.50 9.17
C ASN A 21 7.05 -7.66 8.78
N GLY A 22 7.57 -8.68 8.11
CA GLY A 22 6.78 -9.84 7.65
C GLY A 22 6.06 -10.58 8.77
N ASP A 23 6.69 -10.78 9.92
CA ASP A 23 6.08 -11.50 11.04
C ASP A 23 4.88 -10.72 11.60
N SER A 24 5.06 -9.43 11.91
CA SER A 24 3.98 -8.54 12.36
C SER A 24 2.90 -8.35 11.28
N LEU A 25 3.28 -8.29 10.00
CA LEU A 25 2.34 -8.23 8.89
C LEU A 25 1.48 -9.49 8.82
N GLY A 26 2.03 -10.66 9.15
CA GLY A 26 1.27 -11.91 9.26
C GLY A 26 0.11 -11.79 10.25
N PHE A 27 0.36 -11.23 11.44
CA PHE A 27 -0.71 -10.96 12.41
C PHE A 27 -1.66 -9.85 11.93
N ALA A 28 -1.14 -8.79 11.31
CA ALA A 28 -1.95 -7.68 10.83
C ALA A 28 -2.88 -8.06 9.67
N LEU A 29 -2.53 -9.07 8.88
CA LEU A 29 -3.33 -9.64 7.79
C LEU A 29 -4.31 -10.73 8.26
N ASP A 30 -4.33 -11.08 9.55
CA ASP A 30 -5.37 -11.96 10.10
C ASP A 30 -6.75 -11.31 9.91
N GLN A 31 -7.78 -12.13 9.64
CA GLN A 31 -9.14 -11.66 9.36
C GLN A 31 -9.70 -10.73 10.45
N ARG A 32 -9.24 -10.88 11.70
CA ARG A 32 -9.67 -10.05 12.82
C ARG A 32 -9.04 -8.66 12.81
N LEU A 33 -7.84 -8.51 12.23
CA LEU A 33 -7.04 -7.28 12.28
C LEU A 33 -6.89 -6.59 10.92
N GLU A 34 -7.16 -7.26 9.81
CA GLU A 34 -6.89 -6.75 8.46
C GLU A 34 -7.57 -5.40 8.16
N ARG A 35 -8.77 -5.16 8.72
CA ARG A 35 -9.48 -3.89 8.57
C ARG A 35 -8.78 -2.75 9.31
N LEU A 36 -8.34 -2.99 10.54
CA LEU A 36 -7.60 -2.01 11.33
C LEU A 36 -6.25 -1.68 10.68
N PHE A 37 -5.54 -2.70 10.20
CA PHE A 37 -4.31 -2.50 9.44
C PHE A 37 -4.54 -1.64 8.21
N LEU A 38 -5.59 -1.93 7.42
CA LEU A 38 -5.93 -1.15 6.24
C LEU A 38 -6.25 0.32 6.59
N GLU A 39 -7.03 0.57 7.63
CA GLU A 39 -7.38 1.92 8.08
C GLU A 39 -6.13 2.72 8.42
N ILE A 40 -5.26 2.18 9.30
CA ILE A 40 -3.99 2.80 9.69
C ILE A 40 -3.11 3.05 8.47
N ALA A 41 -2.90 2.03 7.64
CA ALA A 41 -2.07 2.11 6.44
C ALA A 41 -2.54 3.22 5.48
N THR A 42 -3.85 3.46 5.38
CA THR A 42 -4.40 4.51 4.51
C THR A 42 -4.42 5.92 5.11
N MET A 43 -4.17 6.07 6.41
CA MET A 43 -3.92 7.37 7.02
C MET A 43 -2.45 7.79 6.89
N CYS A 44 -1.54 6.83 6.67
CA CYS A 44 -0.12 7.11 6.47
C CYS A 44 0.15 7.68 5.07
N MET A 45 1.12 8.60 4.99
CA MET A 45 1.65 9.07 3.71
C MET A 45 2.44 7.99 2.97
N ALA A 46 3.07 7.07 3.70
CA ALA A 46 3.84 5.97 3.16
C ALA A 46 3.73 4.73 4.04
N VAL A 47 3.81 3.56 3.40
CA VAL A 47 3.84 2.25 4.08
C VAL A 47 4.99 1.44 3.51
N ILE A 48 5.84 0.92 4.40
CA ILE A 48 6.98 0.06 4.05
C ILE A 48 6.78 -1.29 4.73
N CYS A 49 6.50 -2.31 3.92
CA CYS A 49 6.47 -3.70 4.36
C CYS A 49 7.84 -4.33 4.12
N CYS A 50 8.56 -4.72 5.17
CA CYS A 50 9.90 -5.27 5.08
C CYS A 50 9.93 -6.76 5.44
N ARG A 51 10.87 -7.53 4.86
CA ARG A 51 11.05 -8.98 5.12
C ARG A 51 9.76 -9.81 4.90
N VAL A 52 8.97 -9.45 3.89
CA VAL A 52 7.69 -10.12 3.57
C VAL A 52 7.87 -11.31 2.64
N THR A 53 6.98 -12.30 2.76
CA THR A 53 6.92 -13.44 1.83
C THR A 53 6.21 -13.06 0.51
N PRO A 54 6.43 -13.81 -0.59
CA PRO A 54 5.68 -13.60 -1.84
C PRO A 54 4.15 -13.63 -1.66
N LEU A 55 3.65 -14.50 -0.77
CA LEU A 55 2.23 -14.58 -0.43
C LEU A 55 1.75 -13.32 0.28
N GLN A 56 2.49 -12.83 1.27
CA GLN A 56 2.13 -11.62 2.01
C GLN A 56 2.07 -10.39 1.11
N LYS A 57 2.97 -10.26 0.12
CA LYS A 57 2.90 -9.20 -0.89
C LYS A 57 1.55 -9.22 -1.61
N ALA A 58 1.12 -10.39 -2.08
CA ALA A 58 -0.17 -10.54 -2.75
C ALA A 58 -1.37 -10.27 -1.81
N GLN A 59 -1.31 -10.70 -0.55
CA GLN A 59 -2.37 -10.44 0.43
C GLN A 59 -2.56 -8.95 0.73
N VAL A 60 -1.49 -8.17 0.80
CA VAL A 60 -1.58 -6.70 0.96
C VAL A 60 -2.28 -6.06 -0.24
N VAL A 61 -1.88 -6.44 -1.46
CA VAL A 61 -2.50 -5.92 -2.68
C VAL A 61 -3.97 -6.30 -2.76
N ASP A 62 -4.30 -7.55 -2.45
CA ASP A 62 -5.68 -8.03 -2.41
C ASP A 62 -6.50 -7.21 -1.40
N LEU A 63 -6.04 -7.10 -0.15
CA LEU A 63 -6.71 -6.34 0.91
C LEU A 63 -7.04 -4.91 0.45
N VAL A 64 -6.10 -4.20 -0.18
CA VAL A 64 -6.35 -2.85 -0.72
C VAL A 64 -7.36 -2.91 -1.87
N LYS A 65 -7.17 -3.82 -2.82
CA LYS A 65 -8.01 -3.98 -4.02
C LYS A 65 -9.49 -4.23 -3.71
N ARG A 66 -9.81 -5.11 -2.75
CA ARG A 66 -11.21 -5.43 -2.41
C ARG A 66 -11.88 -4.41 -1.49
N ASN A 67 -11.12 -3.60 -0.76
CA ASN A 67 -11.70 -2.68 0.24
C ASN A 67 -11.60 -1.20 -0.15
N LYS A 68 -10.68 -0.83 -1.05
CA LYS A 68 -10.58 0.52 -1.59
C LYS A 68 -11.12 0.50 -3.00
N LYS A 69 -12.06 1.41 -3.31
CA LYS A 69 -12.61 1.60 -4.66
C LYS A 69 -11.61 2.32 -5.57
N ALA A 70 -10.40 1.76 -5.67
CA ALA A 70 -9.26 2.33 -6.36
C ALA A 70 -8.61 1.26 -7.25
N VAL A 71 -8.04 1.70 -8.37
CA VAL A 71 -7.21 0.85 -9.22
C VAL A 71 -5.88 0.62 -8.52
N THR A 72 -5.45 -0.63 -8.46
CA THR A 72 -4.18 -1.04 -7.84
C THR A 72 -3.18 -1.42 -8.92
N LEU A 73 -1.94 -0.97 -8.76
CA LEU A 73 -0.82 -1.33 -9.61
C LEU A 73 0.24 -2.03 -8.77
N SER A 74 0.76 -3.13 -9.30
CA SER A 74 1.89 -3.86 -8.72
C SER A 74 3.01 -3.96 -9.75
N ILE A 75 4.25 -3.70 -9.31
CA ILE A 75 5.45 -3.79 -10.14
C ILE A 75 6.50 -4.67 -9.48
N GLY A 76 7.25 -5.43 -10.27
CA GLY A 76 8.37 -6.24 -9.80
C GLY A 76 9.17 -6.86 -10.95
N ASP A 77 10.36 -7.34 -10.64
CA ASP A 77 11.35 -7.89 -11.57
C ASP A 77 11.60 -9.39 -11.37
N GLY A 78 11.17 -9.95 -10.22
CA GLY A 78 11.50 -11.32 -9.83
C GLY A 78 10.31 -12.25 -9.60
N ALA A 79 10.62 -13.55 -9.48
CA ALA A 79 9.64 -14.60 -9.17
C ALA A 79 8.85 -14.35 -7.88
N ASN A 80 9.44 -13.62 -6.92
CA ASN A 80 8.83 -13.26 -5.64
C ASN A 80 7.64 -12.29 -5.78
N ASP A 81 7.54 -11.59 -6.91
CA ASP A 81 6.52 -10.57 -7.15
C ASP A 81 5.40 -11.07 -8.06
N VAL A 82 5.54 -12.26 -8.65
CA VAL A 82 4.58 -12.83 -9.61
C VAL A 82 3.16 -12.87 -9.05
N SER A 83 2.99 -13.36 -7.82
CA SER A 83 1.67 -13.40 -7.18
C SER A 83 1.12 -12.00 -6.94
N MET A 84 1.95 -11.08 -6.43
CA MET A 84 1.57 -9.68 -6.19
C MET A 84 1.15 -8.95 -7.48
N ILE A 85 1.89 -9.18 -8.56
CA ILE A 85 1.64 -8.63 -9.91
C ILE A 85 0.32 -9.16 -10.45
N LYS A 86 0.07 -10.46 -10.34
CA LYS A 86 -1.18 -11.10 -10.81
C LYS A 86 -2.41 -10.69 -10.00
N THR A 87 -2.25 -10.37 -8.71
CA THR A 87 -3.35 -9.96 -7.83
C THR A 87 -3.86 -8.55 -8.13
N ALA A 88 -3.00 -7.64 -8.56
CA ALA A 88 -3.36 -6.25 -8.84
C ALA A 88 -4.38 -6.12 -10.00
N HIS A 89 -4.92 -4.91 -10.18
CA HIS A 89 -5.68 -4.61 -11.40
C HIS A 89 -4.73 -4.48 -12.60
N ILE A 90 -3.57 -3.87 -12.38
CA ILE A 90 -2.52 -3.69 -13.36
C ILE A 90 -1.23 -4.28 -12.80
N GLY A 91 -0.68 -5.27 -13.51
CA GLY A 91 0.60 -5.89 -13.17
C GLY A 91 1.68 -5.45 -14.15
N VAL A 92 2.83 -5.01 -13.65
CA VAL A 92 3.99 -4.60 -14.46
C VAL A 92 5.19 -5.47 -14.11
N GLY A 93 5.69 -6.21 -15.09
CA GLY A 93 6.96 -6.93 -15.01
C GLY A 93 8.09 -6.07 -15.55
N ILE A 94 9.19 -5.96 -14.81
CA ILE A 94 10.43 -5.35 -15.30
C ILE A 94 11.25 -6.45 -15.97
N SER A 95 11.69 -6.22 -17.21
CA SER A 95 12.69 -7.08 -17.87
C SER A 95 14.09 -6.57 -17.55
N GLY A 96 14.98 -7.47 -17.17
CA GLY A 96 16.43 -7.28 -17.12
C GLY A 96 17.12 -8.02 -18.25
#